data_AF-A0A8J5CRB5-F1
#
_entry.id   AF-A0A8J5CRB5-F1
#
_cell.length_a   1.000
_cell.length_b   1.000
_cell.length_c   1.000
_cell.angle_alpha   90.00
_cell.angle_beta   90.00
_cell.angle_gamma   90.00
#
_symmetry.space_group_name_H-M   'P 1'
#
loop_
_entity.id
_entity.type
_entity.pdbx_description
1 polymer ?
#
loop_
_entity_poly.entity_id
_entity_poly.type
_entity_poly.pdbx_seq_one_letter_code
_entity_poly.pdbx_strand_id
1 'polypeptide(L)'
;MTVIRFVMPLEDHTIKKLLLVFWEIVPKTTSDGKLLQQMILVCDAYRKDLSHPNEFIRGSTLRFLCKLKEPELLEPLMPTIRTCLEHRHSYVRRNAVLAIFTIYKNFDFLIPDAPELISNFLEGEQDMSCKRNAFMMLIHADQERALNYLSTCIDQVNSFGDILQLVIVELIYKVSTGLEKFLFILKVRDALSFQHKVLHSLRAI
;
A
#
# COMPACT_ATOMS: atom_id res chain seq x y z
N MET A 1 27.92 -4.54 13.32
CA MET A 1 28.15 -6.00 13.14
C MET A 1 27.44 -6.88 14.16
N THR A 2 27.36 -6.51 15.44
CA THR A 2 26.76 -7.35 16.51
C THR A 2 25.30 -7.72 16.25
N VAL A 3 24.45 -6.76 15.87
CA VAL A 3 23.02 -7.01 15.63
C VAL A 3 22.80 -8.01 14.49
N ILE A 4 23.50 -7.85 13.36
CA ILE A 4 23.43 -8.75 12.21
C ILE A 4 23.89 -10.17 12.58
N ARG A 5 24.95 -10.29 13.41
CA ARG A 5 25.52 -11.59 13.76
C ARG A 5 24.72 -12.35 14.80
N PHE A 6 24.15 -11.66 15.79
CA PHE A 6 23.59 -12.31 16.99
C PHE A 6 22.08 -12.14 17.16
N VAL A 7 21.48 -11.11 16.56
CA VAL A 7 20.05 -10.81 16.75
C VAL A 7 19.25 -11.16 15.51
N MET A 8 19.74 -10.80 14.33
CA MET A 8 19.08 -11.10 13.05
C MET A 8 18.81 -12.60 12.78
N PRO A 9 19.66 -13.55 13.21
CA PRO A 9 19.39 -14.98 13.00
C PRO A 9 18.33 -15.55 13.96
N LEU A 10 17.88 -14.79 14.96
CA LEU A 10 16.89 -15.28 15.93
C LEU A 10 15.51 -15.40 15.26
N GLU A 11 14.80 -16.48 15.59
CA GLU A 11 13.48 -16.78 15.00
C GLU A 11 12.32 -16.14 15.79
N ASP A 12 12.59 -15.55 16.95
CA ASP A 12 11.56 -14.93 17.78
C ASP A 12 10.86 -13.77 17.05
N HIS A 13 9.53 -13.85 16.97
CA HIS A 13 8.70 -12.90 16.23
C HIS A 13 8.74 -11.48 16.84
N THR A 14 8.89 -11.37 18.16
CA THR A 14 9.00 -10.08 18.85
C THR A 14 10.33 -9.42 18.50
N ILE A 15 11.42 -10.17 18.52
CA ILE A 15 12.75 -9.72 18.12
C ILE A 15 12.75 -9.29 16.66
N LYS A 16 12.16 -10.07 15.74
CA LYS A 16 12.02 -9.68 14.33
C LYS A 16 11.31 -8.33 14.17
N LYS A 17 10.22 -8.10 14.92
CA LYS A 17 9.51 -6.82 14.88
C LYS A 17 10.36 -5.66 15.42
N LEU A 18 11.11 -5.88 16.51
CA LEU A 18 12.04 -4.88 17.05
C LEU A 18 13.20 -4.59 16.09
N LEU A 19 13.69 -5.60 15.36
CA LEU A 19 14.70 -5.43 14.32
C LEU A 19 14.20 -4.51 13.21
N LEU A 20 12.95 -4.65 12.75
CA LEU A 20 12.39 -3.73 11.75
C LEU A 20 12.44 -2.27 12.25
N VAL A 21 12.07 -2.01 13.52
CA VAL A 21 12.16 -0.67 14.11
C VAL A 21 13.60 -0.17 14.19
N PHE A 22 14.54 -1.03 14.57
CA PHE A 22 15.97 -0.71 14.57
C PHE A 22 16.45 -0.33 13.17
N TRP A 23 16.04 -1.06 12.13
CA TRP A 23 16.43 -0.76 10.76
C TRP A 23 15.84 0.54 10.22
N GLU A 24 14.74 1.07 10.78
CA GLU A 24 14.19 2.36 10.36
C GLU A 24 15.16 3.51 10.69
N ILE A 25 15.84 3.43 11.83
CA ILE A 25 16.67 4.53 12.35
C ILE A 25 18.15 4.42 12.01
N VAL A 26 18.64 3.21 11.71
CA VAL A 26 20.06 2.98 11.48
C VAL A 26 20.49 3.57 10.13
N PRO A 27 21.60 4.33 10.07
CA PRO A 27 22.20 4.79 8.82
C PRO A 27 22.56 3.60 7.93
N LYS A 28 22.14 3.67 6.67
CA LYS A 28 22.35 2.60 5.67
C LYS A 28 23.50 2.90 4.72
N THR A 29 24.02 4.13 4.76
CA THR A 29 25.09 4.60 3.88
C THR A 29 26.35 4.95 4.67
N THR A 30 27.50 4.91 4.00
CA THR A 30 28.75 5.48 4.49
C THR A 30 28.68 7.02 4.51
N SER A 31 29.71 7.67 5.07
CA SER A 31 29.91 9.12 4.99
C SER A 31 29.86 9.66 3.55
N ASP A 32 30.26 8.83 2.59
CA ASP A 32 30.36 9.19 1.18
C ASP A 32 29.06 8.93 0.42
N GLY A 33 27.98 8.56 1.11
CA GLY A 33 26.66 8.31 0.54
C GLY A 33 26.48 6.93 -0.11
N LYS A 34 27.48 6.05 -0.07
CA LYS A 34 27.37 4.69 -0.64
C LYS A 34 26.68 3.73 0.32
N LEU A 35 25.87 2.80 -0.19
CA LEU A 35 25.23 1.77 0.63
C LEU A 35 26.27 0.90 1.36
N LEU A 36 26.02 0.65 2.65
CA LEU A 36 26.87 -0.22 3.46
C LEU A 36 26.81 -1.67 2.94
N GLN A 37 27.98 -2.29 2.74
CA GLN A 37 28.06 -3.68 2.22
C GLN A 37 27.28 -4.68 3.07
N GLN A 38 27.15 -4.44 4.38
CA GLN A 38 26.39 -5.34 5.27
C GLN A 38 24.88 -5.32 4.96
N MET A 39 24.38 -4.31 4.26
CA MET A 39 22.98 -4.24 3.85
C MET A 39 22.59 -5.36 2.88
N ILE A 40 23.56 -6.01 2.22
CA ILE A 40 23.32 -7.21 1.42
C ILE A 40 22.71 -8.33 2.28
N LEU A 41 23.26 -8.56 3.47
CA LEU A 41 22.76 -9.59 4.40
C LEU A 41 21.38 -9.21 4.96
N VAL A 42 21.19 -7.93 5.22
CA VAL A 42 19.92 -7.39 5.72
C VAL A 42 18.82 -7.52 4.64
N CYS A 43 19.17 -7.26 3.38
CA CYS A 43 18.28 -7.43 2.24
C CYS A 43 17.86 -8.90 2.06
N ASP A 44 18.78 -9.85 2.20
CA ASP A 44 18.42 -11.28 2.17
C ASP A 44 17.47 -11.66 3.31
N ALA A 45 17.66 -11.08 4.50
CA ALA A 45 16.73 -11.26 5.62
C ALA A 45 15.33 -10.72 5.31
N TYR A 46 15.22 -9.52 4.71
CA TYR A 46 13.92 -8.98 4.27
C TYR A 46 13.23 -9.88 3.26
N ARG A 47 13.98 -10.39 2.27
CA ARG A 47 13.45 -11.34 1.26
C ARG A 47 12.89 -12.60 1.91
N LYS A 48 13.60 -13.16 2.90
CA LYS A 48 13.14 -14.31 3.68
C LYS A 48 11.88 -13.99 4.48
N ASP A 49 11.83 -12.83 5.13
CA ASP A 49 10.66 -12.40 5.90
C ASP A 49 9.42 -12.13 5.02
N LEU A 50 9.60 -11.62 3.80
CA LEU A 50 8.53 -11.48 2.81
C LEU A 50 7.97 -12.83 2.32
N SER A 51 8.78 -13.89 2.40
CA SER A 51 8.40 -15.27 2.04
C SER A 51 8.03 -16.12 3.27
N HIS A 52 7.98 -15.53 4.47
CA HIS A 52 7.78 -16.25 5.72
C HIS A 52 6.38 -16.90 5.81
N PRO A 53 6.19 -18.09 6.40
CA PRO A 53 4.86 -18.71 6.51
C PRO A 53 3.85 -17.87 7.31
N ASN A 54 4.33 -17.09 8.29
CA ASN A 54 3.52 -16.18 9.09
C ASN A 54 3.19 -14.87 8.34
N GLU A 55 1.89 -14.61 8.15
CA GLU A 55 1.35 -13.45 7.45
C GLU A 55 1.63 -12.12 8.15
N PHE A 56 1.75 -12.11 9.48
CA PHE A 56 2.04 -10.92 10.26
C PHE A 56 3.47 -10.45 10.07
N ILE A 57 4.41 -11.40 9.93
CA ILE A 57 5.81 -11.11 9.59
C ILE A 57 5.85 -10.47 8.21
N ARG A 58 5.29 -11.13 7.18
CA ARG A 58 5.24 -10.56 5.82
C ARG A 58 4.67 -9.14 5.81
N GLY A 59 3.50 -8.94 6.43
CA GLY A 59 2.86 -7.62 6.44
C GLY A 59 3.60 -6.58 7.27
N SER A 60 4.30 -6.96 8.33
CA SER A 60 5.17 -6.04 9.08
C SER A 60 6.38 -5.61 8.24
N THR A 61 6.99 -6.55 7.52
CA THR A 61 8.10 -6.26 6.60
C THR A 61 7.63 -5.37 5.46
N LEU A 62 6.50 -5.65 4.81
CA LEU A 62 5.93 -4.79 3.77
C LEU A 62 5.69 -3.35 4.25
N ARG A 63 5.20 -3.16 5.48
CA ARG A 63 5.06 -1.82 6.08
C ARG A 63 6.39 -1.14 6.35
N PHE A 64 7.39 -1.91 6.77
CA PHE A 64 8.74 -1.40 6.95
C PHE A 64 9.36 -0.93 5.62
N LEU A 65 9.16 -1.68 4.53
CA LEU A 65 9.68 -1.31 3.21
C LEU A 65 9.14 0.03 2.70
N CYS A 66 7.93 0.43 3.11
CA CYS A 66 7.37 1.75 2.80
C CYS A 66 8.20 2.92 3.38
N LYS A 67 9.11 2.65 4.32
CA LYS A 67 9.95 3.65 4.99
C LYS A 67 11.38 3.68 4.48
N LEU A 68 11.78 2.72 3.63
CA LEU A 68 13.11 2.68 3.04
C LEU A 68 13.27 3.81 2.02
N LYS A 69 14.46 4.40 1.99
CA LYS A 69 14.80 5.51 1.09
C LYS A 69 15.86 5.12 0.05
N GLU A 70 16.44 3.94 0.21
CA GLU A 70 17.53 3.43 -0.59
C GLU A 70 16.96 2.48 -1.66
N PRO A 71 16.87 2.89 -2.95
CA PRO A 71 16.28 2.06 -3.99
C PRO A 71 17.06 0.75 -4.21
N GLU A 72 18.39 0.78 -4.00
CA GLU A 72 19.28 -0.39 -4.06
C GLU A 72 18.86 -1.53 -3.12
N LEU A 73 18.16 -1.22 -2.02
CA LEU A 73 17.61 -2.24 -1.10
C LEU A 73 16.25 -2.76 -1.53
N LEU A 74 15.50 -1.97 -2.30
CA LEU A 74 14.14 -2.32 -2.74
C LEU A 74 14.15 -3.12 -4.03
N GLU A 75 15.03 -2.77 -4.97
CA GLU A 75 15.18 -3.43 -6.28
C GLU A 75 15.23 -4.97 -6.19
N PRO A 76 16.10 -5.61 -5.37
CA PRO A 76 16.15 -7.07 -5.26
C PRO A 76 14.90 -7.69 -4.61
N LEU A 77 14.08 -6.90 -3.92
CA LEU A 77 12.87 -7.38 -3.23
C LEU A 77 11.62 -7.30 -4.12
N MET A 78 11.67 -6.54 -5.22
CA MET A 78 10.51 -6.29 -6.09
C MET A 78 9.78 -7.56 -6.53
N PRO A 79 10.46 -8.65 -6.96
CA PRO A 79 9.77 -9.89 -7.32
C PRO A 79 8.96 -10.48 -6.16
N THR A 80 9.53 -10.48 -4.94
CA THR A 80 8.85 -11.03 -3.75
C THR A 80 7.74 -10.12 -3.24
N ILE A 81 7.86 -8.80 -3.42
CA ILE A 81 6.77 -7.85 -3.11
C ILE A 81 5.58 -8.10 -4.05
N ARG A 82 5.82 -8.32 -5.35
CA ARG A 82 4.77 -8.62 -6.32
C ARG A 82 4.02 -9.91 -5.98
N THR A 83 4.72 -10.99 -5.64
CA THR A 83 4.08 -12.26 -5.25
C THR A 83 3.22 -12.14 -3.98
N CYS A 84 3.46 -11.14 -3.14
CA CYS A 84 2.61 -10.86 -1.97
C CYS A 84 1.20 -10.36 -2.35
N LEU A 85 0.97 -9.89 -3.57
CA LEU A 85 -0.38 -9.56 -4.07
C LEU A 85 -1.25 -10.80 -4.25
N GLU A 86 -0.66 -11.96 -4.50
CA GLU A 86 -1.40 -13.22 -4.71
C GLU A 86 -1.58 -14.02 -3.42
N HIS A 87 -1.15 -13.47 -2.27
CA HIS A 87 -1.17 -14.19 -1.01
C HIS A 87 -2.59 -14.48 -0.54
N ARG A 88 -2.81 -15.66 0.07
CA ARG A 88 -4.16 -16.09 0.52
C ARG A 88 -4.80 -15.16 1.56
N HIS A 89 -3.99 -14.52 2.41
CA HIS A 89 -4.46 -13.62 3.47
C HIS A 89 -4.51 -12.16 2.99
N SER A 90 -5.68 -11.53 3.08
CA SER A 90 -5.89 -10.13 2.71
C SER A 90 -5.00 -9.15 3.49
N TYR A 91 -4.62 -9.49 4.73
CA TYR A 91 -3.66 -8.70 5.49
C TYR A 91 -2.32 -8.51 4.74
N VAL A 92 -1.81 -9.54 4.06
CA VAL A 92 -0.57 -9.44 3.28
C VAL A 92 -0.82 -8.64 2.02
N ARG A 93 -1.87 -8.97 1.26
CA ARG A 93 -2.23 -8.29 0.01
C ARG A 93 -2.41 -6.79 0.20
N ARG A 94 -3.16 -6.38 1.23
CA ARG A 94 -3.36 -4.95 1.59
C ARG A 94 -2.04 -4.21 1.83
N ASN A 95 -1.11 -4.84 2.55
CA ASN A 95 0.19 -4.24 2.82
C ASN A 95 1.10 -4.29 1.58
N ALA A 96 0.95 -5.27 0.68
CA ALA A 96 1.68 -5.35 -0.57
C ALA A 96 1.26 -4.20 -1.50
N VAL A 97 -0.05 -3.94 -1.63
CA VAL A 97 -0.55 -2.77 -2.37
C VAL A 97 0.00 -1.46 -1.80
N LEU A 98 0.02 -1.31 -0.47
CA LEU A 98 0.59 -0.12 0.18
C LEU A 98 2.09 0.04 -0.11
N ALA A 99 2.85 -1.06 -0.07
CA ALA A 99 4.27 -1.05 -0.39
C ALA A 99 4.51 -0.69 -1.85
N ILE A 100 3.79 -1.31 -2.79
CA ILE A 100 3.88 -1.01 -4.22
C ILE A 100 3.55 0.45 -4.49
N PHE A 101 2.46 0.98 -3.90
CA PHE A 101 2.11 2.39 -4.04
C PHE A 101 3.23 3.31 -3.56
N THR A 102 3.77 3.04 -2.37
CA THR A 102 4.82 3.88 -1.78
C THR A 102 6.12 3.81 -2.58
N ILE A 103 6.48 2.61 -3.06
CA ILE A 103 7.68 2.42 -3.89
C ILE A 103 7.49 3.13 -5.22
N TYR A 104 6.36 2.94 -5.91
CA TYR A 104 6.09 3.61 -7.19
C TYR A 104 6.14 5.14 -7.06
N LYS A 105 5.56 5.69 -5.99
CA LYS A 105 5.57 7.14 -5.76
C LYS A 105 6.98 7.73 -5.60
N ASN A 106 7.91 6.98 -5.00
CA ASN A 106 9.25 7.47 -4.69
C ASN A 106 10.32 7.01 -5.70
N PHE A 107 10.10 5.86 -6.34
CA PHE A 107 11.05 5.12 -7.18
C PHE A 107 10.29 4.42 -8.32
N ASP A 108 9.60 5.19 -9.15
CA ASP A 108 8.77 4.71 -10.26
C ASP A 108 9.51 3.73 -11.19
N PHE A 109 10.79 3.97 -11.44
CA PHE A 109 11.66 3.12 -12.26
C PHE A 109 11.82 1.68 -11.74
N LEU A 110 11.56 1.43 -10.45
CA LEU A 110 11.60 0.07 -9.88
C LEU A 110 10.35 -0.75 -10.25
N ILE A 111 9.24 -0.09 -10.60
CA ILE A 111 7.96 -0.73 -10.93
C ILE A 111 7.13 0.15 -11.88
N PRO A 112 7.60 0.39 -13.11
CA PRO A 112 6.93 1.33 -14.02
C PRO A 112 5.50 0.88 -14.39
N ASP A 113 5.23 -0.42 -14.33
CA ASP A 113 3.94 -1.07 -14.58
C ASP A 113 3.02 -1.13 -13.34
N ALA A 114 3.36 -0.44 -12.23
CA ALA A 114 2.55 -0.48 -11.00
C ALA A 114 1.06 -0.16 -11.20
N PRO A 115 0.67 0.87 -11.98
CA PRO A 115 -0.74 1.19 -12.17
C PRO A 115 -1.52 0.07 -12.86
N GLU A 116 -0.94 -0.56 -13.88
CA GLU A 116 -1.56 -1.69 -14.58
C GLU A 116 -1.66 -2.91 -13.67
N LEU A 117 -0.58 -3.25 -12.96
CA LEU A 117 -0.54 -4.35 -12.01
C LEU A 117 -1.64 -4.23 -10.95
N ILE A 118 -1.81 -3.03 -10.38
CA ILE A 118 -2.80 -2.79 -9.32
C ILE A 118 -4.23 -2.70 -9.88
N SER A 119 -4.41 -2.24 -11.11
CA SER A 119 -5.70 -2.31 -11.80
C SER A 119 -6.16 -3.76 -11.95
N ASN A 120 -5.28 -4.64 -12.47
CA ASN A 120 -5.59 -6.06 -12.65
C ASN A 120 -5.87 -6.76 -11.31
N PHE A 121 -5.11 -6.41 -10.27
CA PHE A 121 -5.35 -6.89 -8.90
C PHE A 121 -6.74 -6.46 -8.38
N LEU A 122 -7.12 -5.21 -8.62
CA LEU A 122 -8.36 -4.63 -8.11
C LEU A 122 -9.62 -5.27 -8.72
N GLU A 123 -9.56 -5.71 -9.98
CA GLU A 123 -10.67 -6.40 -10.66
C GLU A 123 -11.03 -7.74 -10.00
N GLY A 124 -10.03 -8.51 -9.54
CA GLY A 124 -10.23 -9.83 -8.93
C GLY A 124 -10.37 -9.84 -7.41
N GLU A 125 -9.98 -8.76 -6.71
CA GLU A 125 -9.98 -8.71 -5.25
C GLU A 125 -11.41 -8.67 -4.68
N GLN A 126 -11.60 -9.25 -3.49
CA GLN A 126 -12.88 -9.30 -2.78
C GLN A 126 -12.81 -8.59 -1.43
N ASP A 127 -11.63 -8.54 -0.81
CA ASP A 127 -11.44 -7.87 0.48
C ASP A 127 -11.53 -6.34 0.33
N MET A 128 -12.48 -5.74 1.06
CA MET A 128 -12.74 -4.30 1.02
C MET A 128 -11.53 -3.44 1.39
N SER A 129 -10.69 -3.91 2.31
CA SER A 129 -9.51 -3.16 2.76
C SER A 129 -8.39 -3.18 1.73
N CYS A 130 -8.28 -4.26 0.95
CA CYS A 130 -7.39 -4.37 -0.19
C CYS A 130 -7.89 -3.50 -1.36
N LYS A 131 -9.18 -3.59 -1.71
CA LYS A 131 -9.82 -2.75 -2.73
C LYS A 131 -9.59 -1.27 -2.47
N ARG A 132 -9.80 -0.83 -1.22
CA ARG A 132 -9.54 0.56 -0.81
C ARG A 132 -8.12 0.99 -1.11
N ASN A 133 -7.11 0.21 -0.72
CA ASN A 133 -5.72 0.58 -0.95
C ASN A 133 -5.37 0.62 -2.45
N ALA A 134 -5.88 -0.35 -3.21
CA ALA A 134 -5.62 -0.44 -4.64
C ALA A 134 -6.27 0.73 -5.39
N PHE A 135 -7.54 1.00 -5.10
CA PHE A 135 -8.26 2.13 -5.66
C PHE A 135 -7.60 3.47 -5.28
N MET A 136 -7.18 3.63 -4.02
CA MET A 136 -6.47 4.84 -3.58
C MET A 136 -5.16 5.05 -4.35
N MET A 137 -4.40 3.97 -4.60
CA MET A 137 -3.21 4.06 -5.45
C MET A 137 -3.57 4.52 -6.88
N LEU A 138 -4.58 3.93 -7.50
CA LEU A 138 -4.99 4.31 -8.87
C LEU A 138 -5.40 5.78 -8.95
N ILE A 139 -6.13 6.32 -7.97
CA ILE A 139 -6.48 7.76 -7.95
C ILE A 139 -5.24 8.66 -8.04
N HIS A 140 -4.14 8.24 -7.42
CA HIS A 140 -2.89 9.00 -7.40
C HIS A 140 -1.99 8.73 -8.60
N ALA A 141 -1.99 7.50 -9.13
CA ALA A 141 -1.04 7.06 -10.15
C ALA A 141 -1.63 7.06 -11.58
N ASP A 142 -2.92 6.75 -11.73
CA ASP A 142 -3.61 6.63 -13.01
C ASP A 142 -5.13 6.86 -12.83
N GLN A 143 -5.55 8.12 -12.96
CA GLN A 143 -6.94 8.53 -12.75
C GLN A 143 -7.90 7.92 -13.76
N GLU A 144 -7.45 7.68 -15.00
CA GLU A 144 -8.29 7.10 -16.05
C GLU A 144 -8.67 5.66 -15.67
N ARG A 145 -7.70 4.84 -15.23
CA ARG A 145 -7.99 3.50 -14.70
C ARG A 145 -8.89 3.52 -13.48
N ALA A 146 -8.70 4.49 -12.58
CA ALA A 146 -9.57 4.65 -11.41
C ALA A 146 -11.02 4.95 -11.82
N LEU A 147 -11.23 5.84 -12.80
CA LEU A 147 -12.57 6.16 -13.32
C LEU A 147 -13.21 4.98 -14.05
N ASN A 148 -12.43 4.26 -14.86
CA ASN A 148 -12.89 3.07 -15.56
C ASN A 148 -13.36 2.01 -14.55
N TYR A 149 -12.57 1.75 -13.51
CA TYR A 149 -12.97 0.85 -12.43
C TYR A 149 -14.24 1.34 -11.71
N LEU A 150 -14.29 2.61 -11.32
CA LEU A 150 -15.44 3.19 -10.63
C LEU A 150 -16.72 3.04 -11.45
N SER A 151 -16.66 3.26 -12.77
CA SER A 151 -17.80 3.15 -13.66
C SER A 151 -18.41 1.74 -13.68
N THR A 152 -17.59 0.69 -13.50
CA THR A 152 -18.08 -0.70 -13.44
C THR A 152 -18.81 -1.04 -12.14
N CYS A 153 -18.56 -0.30 -11.06
CA CYS A 153 -19.07 -0.60 -9.73
C CYS A 153 -19.87 0.54 -9.09
N ILE A 154 -20.15 1.62 -9.82
CA ILE A 154 -20.76 2.85 -9.30
C ILE A 154 -22.14 2.60 -8.65
N ASP A 155 -22.92 1.67 -9.20
CA ASP A 155 -24.25 1.35 -8.69
C ASP A 155 -24.20 0.55 -7.36
N GLN A 156 -23.04 0.00 -7.01
CA GLN A 156 -22.81 -0.76 -5.79
C GLN A 156 -22.14 0.06 -4.68
N VAL A 157 -21.85 1.35 -4.90
CA VAL A 157 -21.08 2.18 -3.95
C VAL A 157 -21.71 2.23 -2.56
N ASN A 158 -23.04 2.17 -2.46
CA ASN A 158 -23.75 2.15 -1.17
C ASN A 158 -23.44 0.90 -0.33
N SER A 159 -22.95 -0.18 -0.95
CA SER A 159 -22.52 -1.42 -0.26
C SER A 159 -21.06 -1.38 0.19
N PHE A 160 -20.28 -0.38 -0.23
CA PHE A 160 -18.88 -0.25 0.14
C PHE A 160 -18.74 0.29 1.56
N GLY A 161 -17.65 -0.08 2.24
CA GLY A 161 -17.35 0.49 3.55
C GLY A 161 -17.05 2.00 3.49
N ASP A 162 -17.37 2.72 4.55
CA ASP A 162 -17.30 4.19 4.65
C ASP A 162 -16.00 4.79 4.14
N ILE A 163 -14.86 4.14 4.41
CA ILE A 163 -13.54 4.63 3.99
C ILE A 163 -13.38 4.58 2.47
N LEU A 164 -13.87 3.53 1.81
CA LEU A 164 -13.82 3.44 0.35
C LEU A 164 -14.78 4.46 -0.29
N GLN A 165 -15.96 4.66 0.31
CA GLN A 165 -16.89 5.71 -0.13
C GLN A 165 -16.27 7.10 -0.04
N LEU A 166 -15.56 7.43 1.05
CA LEU A 166 -14.82 8.69 1.19
C LEU A 166 -13.79 8.89 0.07
N VAL A 167 -13.02 7.85 -0.24
CA VAL A 167 -12.00 7.89 -1.29
C VAL A 167 -12.63 8.09 -2.69
N ILE A 168 -13.78 7.46 -2.95
CA ILE A 168 -14.55 7.65 -4.20
C ILE A 168 -15.05 9.09 -4.32
N VAL A 169 -15.55 9.66 -3.22
CA VAL A 169 -15.98 11.05 -3.18
C VAL A 169 -14.82 11.98 -3.51
N GLU A 170 -13.64 11.76 -2.92
CA GLU A 170 -12.43 12.53 -3.23
C GLU A 170 -12.09 12.48 -4.74
N LEU A 171 -12.18 11.31 -5.38
CA LEU A 171 -11.97 11.16 -6.83
C LEU A 171 -12.99 11.97 -7.64
N ILE A 172 -14.28 11.87 -7.33
CA ILE A 172 -15.36 12.60 -8.02
C ILE A 172 -15.13 14.12 -7.91
N TYR A 173 -14.67 14.59 -6.75
CA TYR A 173 -14.33 16.00 -6.57
C TYR A 173 -13.13 16.45 -7.41
N LYS A 174 -12.12 15.59 -7.59
CA LYS A 174 -10.91 15.88 -8.37
C LYS A 174 -11.12 15.85 -9.88
N VAL A 175 -11.90 14.89 -10.39
CA VAL A 175 -11.90 14.58 -11.83
C VAL A 175 -13.14 15.10 -12.55
N SER A 176 -14.30 15.10 -11.90
CA SER A 176 -15.54 15.46 -12.58
C SER A 176 -15.72 16.98 -12.68
N THR A 177 -16.03 17.47 -13.89
CA THR A 177 -16.44 18.85 -14.14
C THR A 177 -17.87 18.88 -14.69
N GLY A 178 -18.65 19.91 -14.36
CA GLY A 178 -20.01 20.08 -14.89
C GLY A 178 -21.02 19.00 -14.51
N LEU A 179 -21.72 18.43 -15.50
CA LEU A 179 -22.90 17.58 -15.34
C LEU A 179 -22.58 16.16 -14.83
N GLU A 180 -21.43 15.60 -15.23
CA GLU A 180 -20.97 14.28 -14.79
C GLU A 180 -20.75 14.25 -13.27
N LYS A 181 -20.16 15.33 -12.74
CA LYS A 181 -20.00 15.53 -11.29
C LYS A 181 -21.33 15.44 -10.57
N PHE A 182 -22.38 16.03 -11.15
CA PHE A 182 -23.72 16.01 -10.57
C PHE A 182 -24.33 14.61 -10.58
N LEU A 183 -24.18 13.86 -11.67
CA LEU A 183 -24.69 12.49 -11.78
C LEU A 183 -23.99 11.53 -10.82
N PHE A 184 -22.67 11.66 -10.69
CA PHE A 184 -21.88 10.89 -9.72
C PHE A 184 -22.25 11.25 -8.27
N ILE A 185 -22.38 12.54 -7.94
CA ILE A 185 -22.80 12.98 -6.61
C ILE A 185 -24.19 12.44 -6.28
N LEU A 186 -25.14 12.41 -7.23
CA LEU A 186 -26.47 11.85 -6.99
C LEU A 186 -26.44 10.36 -6.68
N LYS A 187 -25.62 9.57 -7.38
CA LYS A 187 -25.46 8.14 -7.11
C LYS A 187 -24.81 7.85 -5.75
N VAL A 188 -23.91 8.72 -5.32
CA VAL A 188 -23.20 8.61 -4.03
C VAL A 188 -23.95 9.35 -2.90
N ARG A 189 -24.98 10.14 -3.21
CA ARG A 189 -25.77 10.94 -2.25
C ARG A 189 -26.40 10.07 -1.17
N ASP A 190 -26.90 8.90 -1.53
CA ASP A 190 -27.55 7.99 -0.58
C ASP A 190 -26.52 7.40 0.39
N ALA A 191 -25.30 7.09 -0.06
CA ALA A 191 -24.15 6.80 0.81
C ALA A 191 -23.72 8.00 1.68
N LEU A 192 -23.72 9.21 1.12
CA LEU A 192 -23.33 10.45 1.80
C LEU A 192 -24.35 10.94 2.84
N SER A 193 -25.60 10.48 2.79
CA SER A 193 -26.62 10.78 3.80
C SER A 193 -26.17 10.35 5.21
N PHE A 194 -25.31 9.33 5.30
CA PHE A 194 -24.66 8.90 6.54
C PHE A 194 -23.53 9.85 6.98
N GLN A 195 -22.81 10.44 6.03
CA GLN A 195 -21.71 11.39 6.30
C GLN A 195 -22.18 12.79 6.69
N HIS A 196 -23.40 13.20 6.34
CA HIS A 196 -23.93 14.49 6.80
C HIS A 196 -24.04 14.54 8.33
N LYS A 197 -24.21 13.38 9.00
CA LYS A 197 -24.10 13.28 10.47
C LYS A 197 -22.65 13.38 10.96
N VAL A 198 -21.68 12.80 10.26
CA VAL A 198 -20.25 12.81 10.65
C VAL A 198 -19.59 14.18 10.40
N LEU A 199 -19.91 14.85 9.29
CA LEU A 199 -19.45 16.21 8.98
C LEU A 199 -20.05 17.26 9.92
N HIS A 200 -21.28 17.06 10.41
CA HIS A 200 -21.84 17.91 11.47
C HIS A 200 -21.14 17.70 12.81
N SER A 201 -20.77 16.46 13.17
CA SER A 201 -20.04 16.15 14.40
C SER A 201 -18.60 16.68 14.39
N LEU A 202 -17.92 16.69 13.22
CA LEU A 202 -16.54 17.20 13.08
C LEU A 202 -16.47 18.73 12.96
N ARG A 203 -17.59 19.41 12.69
CA ARG A 203 -17.68 20.88 12.74
C ARG A 203 -18.09 21.42 14.12
N ALA A 204 -18.42 20.53 15.05
CA ALA A 204 -18.86 20.85 16.41
C ALA A 204 -17.75 20.65 17.47
N ILE A 205 -16.51 20.41 17.05
CA ILE A 205 -15.27 20.39 17.86
C ILE A 205 -14.32 21.41 17.23
#